data_AF-A0AAJ2N242-F1
#
_entry.id   AF-A0AAJ2N242-F1
#
_cell.length_a   1.000
_cell.length_b   1.000
_cell.length_c   1.000
_cell.angle_alpha   90.00
_cell.angle_beta   90.00
_cell.angle_gamma   90.00
#
_symmetry.space_group_name_H-M   'P 1'
#
loop_
_entity.id
_entity.type
_entity.pdbx_description
1 polymer ?
#
loop_
_entity_poly.entity_id
_entity_poly.type
_entity_poly.pdbx_seq_one_letter_code
_entity_poly.pdbx_strand_id
1 'polypeptide(L)'
;MKRIVHAGKWMLAAVLSLGIIGGSNASVVSAEQKSSNAIQEYGSNSLIKKDKTYWVWGNYQAVPTQLHGIGPVTRIVGPYVVTDDKKVWYLKGSAISPEIKIHPVSGINDMVFWNGDLAIDADGKVYIVADEDNAQFKELSGIDQVEKIAAYSPEHPNPERWFFLKKDGTVWEGTSKLTSFEKVASLPQVKSVASGLVLKKDGTVWSWPLQFPAGSTPAPSQVDGLAAIRSIYSNREANLAIDSASRLWFWRVRGRGCPT
;
A
#
# COMPACT_ATOMS: atom_id res chain seq x y z
N MET A 1 74.07 13.92 48.04
CA MET A 1 72.84 14.46 47.42
C MET A 1 71.83 13.33 47.27
N LYS A 2 70.63 13.44 47.86
CA LYS A 2 69.36 12.66 47.70
C LYS A 2 69.45 11.14 47.47
N ARG A 3 68.70 10.24 48.14
CA ARG A 3 67.80 10.25 49.30
C ARG A 3 67.58 8.76 49.65
N ILE A 4 67.40 8.49 50.94
CA ILE A 4 67.29 7.20 51.63
C ILE A 4 65.80 6.73 51.70
N VAL A 5 65.57 5.47 51.27
CA VAL A 5 64.89 4.34 51.97
C VAL A 5 63.38 4.35 52.35
N HIS A 6 62.73 3.27 51.88
CA HIS A 6 61.72 2.34 52.42
C HIS A 6 60.54 2.75 53.34
N ALA A 7 59.35 2.30 52.88
CA ALA A 7 58.30 1.49 53.52
C ALA A 7 57.91 1.68 55.01
N GLY A 8 56.59 1.74 55.26
CA GLY A 8 55.98 1.34 56.54
C GLY A 8 54.64 2.01 56.87
N LYS A 9 53.58 1.21 56.98
CA LYS A 9 52.20 1.57 57.41
C LYS A 9 52.15 2.16 58.84
N TRP A 10 51.28 3.14 59.07
CA TRP A 10 50.56 3.34 60.35
C TRP A 10 49.15 3.91 60.09
N MET A 11 48.19 3.47 60.90
CA MET A 11 46.78 3.86 60.91
C MET A 11 46.48 4.44 62.30
N LEU A 12 45.87 5.63 62.41
CA LEU A 12 45.12 6.10 63.59
C LEU A 12 44.37 7.41 63.27
N ALA A 13 43.40 7.73 64.11
CA ALA A 13 42.03 8.10 63.73
C ALA A 13 41.62 9.56 64.03
N ALA A 14 40.47 9.90 63.43
CA ALA A 14 39.41 10.81 63.89
C ALA A 14 39.66 12.33 63.98
N VAL A 15 38.95 13.07 63.12
CA VAL A 15 38.00 14.10 63.58
C VAL A 15 36.69 13.92 62.81
N LEU A 16 35.61 13.68 63.55
CA LEU A 16 34.23 13.83 63.09
C LEU A 16 33.97 15.33 62.89
N SER A 17 33.48 15.70 61.71
CA SER A 17 32.62 16.87 61.55
C SER A 17 31.41 16.46 60.72
N LEU A 18 30.28 16.27 61.40
CA LEU A 18 28.96 16.22 60.78
C LEU A 18 28.70 17.56 60.09
N GLY A 19 28.39 17.52 58.80
CA GLY A 19 28.01 18.66 57.99
C GLY A 19 27.30 18.24 56.71
N ILE A 20 26.07 17.75 56.89
CA ILE A 20 24.91 17.75 55.97
C ILE A 20 25.20 17.93 54.45
N ILE A 21 25.07 16.80 53.75
CA ILE A 21 24.42 16.54 52.44
C ILE A 21 24.20 17.75 51.51
N GLY A 22 24.86 17.69 50.34
CA GLY A 22 24.51 18.43 49.13
C GLY A 22 25.14 17.75 47.92
N GLY A 23 24.63 16.57 47.55
CA GLY A 23 25.16 15.80 46.42
C GLY A 23 24.86 16.50 45.10
N SER A 24 25.89 16.94 44.39
CA SER A 24 25.83 17.07 42.93
C SER A 24 26.36 15.77 42.33
N ASN A 25 25.51 14.73 42.31
CA ASN A 25 25.69 13.69 41.30
C ASN A 25 25.52 14.42 39.96
N ALA A 26 26.63 14.60 39.24
CA ALA A 26 26.56 14.90 37.82
C ALA A 26 25.77 13.74 37.21
N SER A 27 24.50 13.99 36.89
CA SER A 27 23.71 13.08 36.09
C SER A 27 24.44 12.97 34.76
N VAL A 28 25.13 11.84 34.57
CA VAL A 28 25.44 11.38 33.24
C VAL A 28 24.08 11.07 32.63
N VAL A 29 23.46 12.08 32.03
CA VAL A 29 22.35 11.87 31.13
C VAL A 29 22.99 11.15 29.95
N SER A 30 22.98 9.82 30.01
CA SER A 30 23.01 9.04 28.79
C SER A 30 21.81 9.56 28.01
N ALA A 31 22.09 10.38 26.99
CA ALA A 31 21.10 10.71 26.01
C ALA A 31 20.73 9.36 25.39
N GLU A 32 19.68 8.74 25.91
CA GLU A 32 19.03 7.61 25.29
C GLU A 32 18.75 8.07 23.87
N GLN A 33 19.49 7.52 22.89
CA GLN A 33 19.28 7.85 21.48
C GLN A 33 17.80 7.64 21.25
N LYS A 34 17.09 8.76 21.01
CA LYS A 34 15.65 8.79 20.83
C LYS A 34 15.35 7.83 19.68
N SER A 35 14.99 6.61 20.02
CA SER A 35 15.01 5.51 19.06
C SER A 35 14.15 5.91 17.87
N SER A 36 14.65 5.67 16.66
CA SER A 36 13.97 5.91 15.38
C SER A 36 12.69 5.07 15.20
N ASN A 37 12.17 4.48 16.28
CA ASN A 37 11.03 3.57 16.37
C ASN A 37 9.67 4.19 16.00
N ALA A 38 9.64 5.43 15.52
CA ALA A 38 8.41 6.02 15.02
C ALA A 38 7.91 5.25 13.79
N ILE A 39 6.61 4.99 13.74
CA ILE A 39 5.96 4.33 12.60
C ILE A 39 5.90 5.33 11.43
N GLN A 40 6.28 4.88 10.23
CA GLN A 40 6.11 5.63 8.99
C GLN A 40 4.80 5.27 8.31
N GLU A 41 4.53 3.96 8.18
CA GLU A 41 3.38 3.41 7.47
C GLU A 41 2.97 2.11 8.18
N TYR A 42 1.68 1.79 8.18
CA TYR A 42 1.17 0.53 8.72
C TYR A 42 -0.02 0.02 7.89
N GLY A 43 -0.14 -1.31 7.83
CA GLY A 43 -1.29 -2.04 7.34
C GLY A 43 -1.90 -2.91 8.45
N SER A 44 -2.86 -3.76 8.09
CA SER A 44 -3.51 -4.68 9.04
C SER A 44 -2.54 -5.69 9.65
N ASN A 45 -1.52 -6.10 8.89
CA ASN A 45 -0.62 -7.21 9.18
C ASN A 45 0.87 -6.83 9.06
N SER A 46 1.19 -5.54 8.92
CA SER A 46 2.57 -5.09 8.75
C SER A 46 2.77 -3.61 9.05
N LEU A 47 4.01 -3.19 9.27
CA LEU A 47 4.39 -1.78 9.34
C LEU A 47 5.81 -1.54 8.83
N ILE A 48 6.05 -0.30 8.42
CA ILE A 48 7.36 0.28 8.14
C ILE A 48 7.66 1.31 9.23
N LYS A 49 8.81 1.19 9.88
CA LYS A 49 9.32 2.22 10.80
C LYS A 49 10.07 3.32 10.04
N LYS A 50 10.31 4.47 10.67
CA LYS A 50 11.07 5.58 10.06
C LYS A 50 12.51 5.22 9.72
N ASP A 51 13.09 4.25 10.41
CA ASP A 51 14.39 3.65 10.06
C ASP A 51 14.33 2.65 8.90
N LYS A 52 13.18 2.53 8.23
CA LYS A 52 12.93 1.66 7.08
C LYS A 52 12.98 0.16 7.40
N THR A 53 12.98 -0.21 8.68
CA THR A 53 12.77 -1.61 9.08
C THR A 53 11.32 -2.01 8.82
N TYR A 54 11.14 -3.23 8.32
CA TYR A 54 9.83 -3.79 7.99
C TYR A 54 9.47 -4.88 8.99
N TRP A 55 8.24 -4.82 9.48
CA TRP A 55 7.72 -5.70 10.51
C TRP A 55 6.39 -6.29 10.06
N VAL A 56 6.17 -7.56 10.38
CA VAL A 56 4.99 -8.34 9.96
C VAL A 56 4.39 -9.10 11.14
N TRP A 57 3.07 -9.25 11.14
CA TRP A 57 2.30 -10.04 12.11
C TRP A 57 0.99 -10.50 11.46
N GLY A 58 0.20 -11.30 12.16
CA GLY A 58 -1.05 -11.84 11.62
C GLY A 58 -0.79 -12.84 10.49
N ASN A 59 -1.84 -13.24 9.78
CA ASN A 59 -1.83 -14.38 8.85
C ASN A 59 -1.26 -15.66 9.51
N TYR A 60 0.06 -15.84 9.44
CA TYR A 60 0.79 -17.00 9.95
C TYR A 60 1.87 -16.63 10.99
N GLN A 61 1.97 -15.34 11.34
CA GLN A 61 2.94 -14.82 12.31
C GLN A 61 2.23 -14.36 13.58
N ALA A 62 2.43 -15.08 14.68
CA ALA A 62 1.73 -14.83 15.94
C ALA A 62 2.15 -13.51 16.64
N VAL A 63 3.37 -13.03 16.40
CA VAL A 63 3.93 -11.83 17.05
C VAL A 63 4.61 -10.92 16.03
N PRO A 64 4.66 -9.60 16.27
CA PRO A 64 5.42 -8.68 15.42
C PRO A 64 6.86 -9.15 15.23
N THR A 65 7.23 -9.42 13.99
CA THR A 65 8.53 -9.99 13.61
C THR A 65 9.19 -9.08 12.59
N GLN A 66 10.42 -8.68 12.86
CA GLN A 66 11.20 -7.89 11.90
C GLN A 66 11.68 -8.79 10.76
N LEU A 67 11.45 -8.36 9.53
CA LEU A 67 11.97 -9.04 8.35
C LEU A 67 13.35 -8.48 8.01
N HIS A 68 14.32 -9.38 7.80
CA HIS A 68 15.69 -9.06 7.42
C HIS A 68 15.99 -9.55 6.00
N GLY A 69 17.09 -9.08 5.40
CA GLY A 69 17.58 -9.57 4.10
C GLY A 69 16.98 -8.89 2.86
N ILE A 70 16.03 -7.96 3.01
CA ILE A 70 15.42 -7.21 1.89
C ILE A 70 15.93 -5.78 1.73
N GLY A 71 16.68 -5.24 2.72
CA GLY A 71 17.12 -3.84 2.71
C GLY A 71 16.06 -2.86 3.22
N PRO A 72 16.31 -1.54 3.11
CA PRO A 72 15.42 -0.49 3.63
C PRO A 72 14.09 -0.45 2.86
N VAL A 73 12.98 -0.76 3.53
CA VAL A 73 11.64 -0.78 2.89
C VAL A 73 11.01 0.60 2.92
N THR A 74 10.48 1.03 1.78
CA THR A 74 9.85 2.34 1.60
C THR A 74 8.35 2.28 1.33
N ARG A 75 7.85 1.16 0.81
CA ARG A 75 6.44 1.02 0.41
C ARG A 75 5.93 -0.41 0.57
N ILE A 76 4.67 -0.55 0.97
CA ILE A 76 3.92 -1.82 0.96
C ILE A 76 2.95 -1.80 -0.22
N VAL A 77 2.94 -2.86 -1.04
CA VAL A 77 2.03 -3.00 -2.18
C VAL A 77 1.44 -4.41 -2.20
N GLY A 78 0.31 -4.60 -1.52
CA GLY A 78 -0.30 -5.93 -1.37
C GLY A 78 0.68 -6.92 -0.71
N PRO A 79 0.98 -8.08 -1.33
CA PRO A 79 1.96 -9.04 -0.82
C PRO A 79 3.41 -8.69 -1.17
N TYR A 80 3.66 -7.52 -1.77
CA TYR A 80 4.97 -7.04 -2.17
C TYR A 80 5.46 -5.90 -1.28
N VAL A 81 6.77 -5.74 -1.21
CA VAL A 81 7.44 -4.58 -0.61
C VAL A 81 8.44 -3.98 -1.59
N VAL A 82 8.59 -2.66 -1.55
CA VAL A 82 9.55 -1.92 -2.38
C VAL A 82 10.59 -1.25 -1.50
N THR A 83 11.85 -1.38 -1.89
CA THR A 83 13.00 -0.84 -1.16
C THR A 83 13.44 0.52 -1.70
N ASP A 84 14.31 1.22 -0.98
CA ASP A 84 14.81 2.54 -1.37
C ASP A 84 15.61 2.53 -2.68
N ASP A 85 16.27 1.42 -2.99
CA ASP A 85 16.90 1.12 -4.28
C ASP A 85 15.91 0.69 -5.37
N LYS A 86 14.59 0.85 -5.13
CA LYS A 86 13.48 0.55 -6.04
C LYS A 86 13.30 -0.94 -6.38
N LYS A 87 14.03 -1.85 -5.74
CA LYS A 87 13.77 -3.29 -5.91
C LYS A 87 12.44 -3.67 -5.31
N VAL A 88 11.86 -4.73 -5.86
CA VAL A 88 10.59 -5.28 -5.43
C VAL A 88 10.82 -6.68 -4.89
N TRP A 89 10.21 -6.99 -3.75
CA TRP A 89 10.26 -8.30 -3.10
C TRP A 89 8.85 -8.84 -2.87
N TYR A 90 8.64 -10.10 -3.21
CA TYR A 90 7.40 -10.84 -2.93
C TYR A 90 7.55 -11.62 -1.62
N LEU A 91 6.57 -11.45 -0.73
CA LEU A 91 6.56 -12.08 0.58
C LEU A 91 5.52 -13.20 0.61
N LYS A 92 5.99 -14.45 0.55
CA LYS A 92 5.14 -15.65 0.55
C LYS A 92 5.11 -16.27 1.94
N GLY A 93 4.00 -16.05 2.66
CA GLY A 93 3.72 -16.75 3.92
C GLY A 93 3.20 -18.18 3.70
N SER A 94 3.21 -18.99 4.77
CA SER A 94 2.73 -20.39 4.73
C SER A 94 1.78 -20.68 5.89
N ALA A 95 0.67 -21.37 5.61
CA ALA A 95 -0.27 -21.81 6.65
C ALA A 95 0.31 -22.86 7.62
N ILE A 96 1.39 -23.50 7.22
CA ILE A 96 2.01 -24.60 7.96
C ILE A 96 3.41 -24.25 8.49
N SER A 97 3.89 -23.03 8.25
CA SER A 97 5.21 -22.57 8.72
C SER A 97 5.18 -21.08 9.03
N PRO A 98 5.77 -20.63 10.16
CA PRO A 98 5.94 -19.20 10.45
C PRO A 98 7.00 -18.54 9.55
N GLU A 99 7.74 -19.32 8.76
CA GLU A 99 8.72 -18.78 7.83
C GLU A 99 8.04 -17.99 6.71
N ILE A 100 8.50 -16.76 6.50
CA ILE A 100 8.12 -15.93 5.36
C ILE A 100 9.20 -16.08 4.30
N LYS A 101 8.83 -16.69 3.17
CA LYS A 101 9.74 -16.80 2.03
C LYS A 101 9.78 -15.47 1.29
N ILE A 102 11.00 -15.03 1.01
CA ILE A 102 11.27 -13.75 0.36
C ILE A 102 11.80 -14.06 -1.04
N HIS A 103 11.09 -13.58 -2.06
CA HIS A 103 11.46 -13.78 -3.46
C HIS A 103 11.76 -12.44 -4.13
N PRO A 104 12.93 -12.27 -4.77
CA PRO A 104 13.17 -11.09 -5.59
C PRO A 104 12.20 -11.12 -6.78
N VAL A 105 11.54 -9.99 -7.04
CA VAL A 105 10.66 -9.84 -8.19
C VAL A 105 11.47 -9.37 -9.39
N SER A 106 11.18 -9.92 -10.56
CA SER A 106 11.83 -9.52 -11.82
C SER A 106 10.83 -8.94 -12.82
N GLY A 107 11.34 -8.10 -13.72
CA GLY A 107 10.56 -7.47 -14.79
C GLY A 107 9.86 -6.16 -14.41
N ILE A 108 9.72 -5.84 -13.12
CA ILE A 108 9.20 -4.56 -12.62
C ILE A 108 10.08 -4.03 -11.48
N ASN A 109 10.28 -2.71 -11.44
CA ASN A 109 10.90 -1.98 -10.34
C ASN A 109 9.96 -0.86 -9.87
N ASP A 110 10.19 -0.32 -8.67
CA ASP A 110 9.45 0.83 -8.13
C ASP A 110 7.92 0.68 -8.20
N MET A 111 7.42 -0.52 -7.87
CA MET A 111 5.99 -0.83 -7.92
C MET A 111 5.20 0.11 -6.97
N VAL A 112 4.08 0.63 -7.45
CA VAL A 112 3.19 1.50 -6.66
C VAL A 112 1.78 0.95 -6.49
N PHE A 113 1.39 0.00 -7.33
CA PHE A 113 0.06 -0.60 -7.32
C PHE A 113 0.11 -2.05 -7.78
N TRP A 114 -0.76 -2.89 -7.20
CA TRP A 114 -1.02 -4.26 -7.63
C TRP A 114 -2.47 -4.63 -7.31
N ASN A 115 -3.10 -5.44 -8.16
CA ASN A 115 -4.51 -5.85 -7.98
C ASN A 115 -4.79 -7.36 -8.16
N GLY A 116 -3.77 -8.20 -8.19
CA GLY A 116 -3.89 -9.61 -8.57
C GLY A 116 -3.08 -9.87 -9.84
N ASP A 117 -3.64 -9.46 -10.96
CA ASP A 117 -3.13 -9.78 -12.29
C ASP A 117 -2.19 -8.70 -12.85
N LEU A 118 -2.38 -7.45 -12.42
CA LEU A 118 -1.70 -6.28 -12.97
C LEU A 118 -0.99 -5.48 -11.88
N ALA A 119 0.13 -4.89 -12.27
CA ALA A 119 0.90 -3.96 -11.46
C ALA A 119 1.18 -2.66 -12.21
N ILE A 120 1.47 -1.60 -11.46
CA ILE A 120 1.91 -0.30 -11.99
C ILE A 120 3.21 0.10 -11.30
N ASP A 121 4.17 0.62 -12.05
CA ASP A 121 5.36 1.28 -11.49
C ASP A 121 5.14 2.78 -11.23
N ALA A 122 6.13 3.45 -10.62
CA ALA A 122 6.04 4.87 -10.31
C ALA A 122 5.92 5.78 -11.56
N ASP A 123 6.44 5.33 -12.70
CA ASP A 123 6.35 6.06 -13.97
C ASP A 123 4.95 5.93 -14.62
N GLY A 124 4.15 4.96 -14.16
CA GLY A 124 2.80 4.69 -14.63
C GLY A 124 2.75 3.67 -15.76
N LYS A 125 3.81 2.87 -15.94
CA LYS A 125 3.80 1.71 -16.84
C LYS A 125 3.02 0.58 -16.20
N VAL A 126 2.34 -0.19 -17.04
CA VAL A 126 1.53 -1.33 -16.60
C VAL A 126 2.29 -2.62 -16.86
N TYR A 127 2.18 -3.56 -15.92
CA TYR A 127 2.79 -4.88 -16.00
C TYR A 127 1.74 -5.95 -15.73
N ILE A 128 1.89 -7.10 -16.39
CA ILE A 128 1.11 -8.31 -16.13
C ILE A 128 1.98 -9.35 -15.45
N VAL A 129 1.39 -10.14 -14.55
CA VAL A 129 2.06 -11.31 -13.99
C VAL A 129 2.33 -12.32 -15.11
N ALA A 130 3.59 -12.66 -15.32
CA ALA A 130 4.04 -13.61 -16.32
C ALA A 130 4.27 -15.01 -15.73
N ASP A 131 4.69 -15.07 -14.48
CA ASP A 131 4.92 -16.30 -13.72
C ASP A 131 4.74 -15.99 -12.22
N GLU A 132 3.63 -16.47 -11.65
CA GLU A 132 3.30 -16.26 -10.23
C GLU A 132 4.28 -16.98 -9.30
N ASP A 133 4.70 -18.20 -9.67
CA ASP A 133 5.56 -19.03 -8.82
C ASP A 133 6.96 -18.45 -8.72
N ASN A 134 7.43 -17.80 -9.78
CA ASN A 134 8.74 -17.15 -9.87
C ASN A 134 8.69 -15.62 -9.68
N ALA A 135 7.52 -15.08 -9.31
CA ALA A 135 7.30 -13.66 -9.09
C ALA A 135 7.84 -12.78 -10.25
N GLN A 136 7.49 -13.15 -11.49
CA GLN A 136 7.94 -12.44 -12.69
C GLN A 136 6.81 -11.62 -13.31
N PHE A 137 7.16 -10.42 -13.73
CA PHE A 137 6.26 -9.50 -14.42
C PHE A 137 6.76 -9.21 -15.83
N LYS A 138 5.83 -8.85 -16.71
CA LYS A 138 6.13 -8.40 -18.06
C LYS A 138 5.44 -7.07 -18.33
N GLU A 139 6.18 -6.11 -18.87
CA GLU A 139 5.62 -4.81 -19.27
C GLU A 139 4.55 -5.00 -20.35
N LEU A 140 3.43 -4.31 -20.18
CA LEU A 140 2.29 -4.32 -21.08
C LEU A 140 2.37 -3.12 -22.01
N SER A 141 2.61 -3.37 -23.29
CA SER A 141 2.68 -2.32 -24.31
C SER A 141 1.30 -1.75 -24.65
N GLY A 142 1.26 -0.48 -25.07
CA GLY A 142 0.04 0.17 -25.57
C GLY A 142 -0.79 0.90 -24.51
N ILE A 143 -0.42 0.79 -23.24
CA ILE A 143 -1.02 1.58 -22.15
C ILE A 143 0.07 2.03 -21.17
N ASP A 144 0.05 3.31 -20.82
CA ASP A 144 1.05 3.98 -19.99
C ASP A 144 0.43 5.16 -19.24
N GLN A 145 1.24 5.83 -18.41
CA GLN A 145 0.81 6.94 -17.56
C GLN A 145 -0.41 6.60 -16.70
N VAL A 146 -0.54 5.32 -16.33
CA VAL A 146 -1.65 4.81 -15.54
C VAL A 146 -1.39 5.11 -14.06
N GLU A 147 -2.42 5.61 -13.40
CA GLU A 147 -2.44 5.90 -11.97
C GLU A 147 -3.17 4.80 -11.20
N LYS A 148 -4.25 4.26 -11.77
CA LYS A 148 -5.09 3.26 -11.11
C LYS A 148 -5.75 2.31 -12.11
N ILE A 149 -5.89 1.05 -11.72
CA ILE A 149 -6.57 0.02 -12.49
C ILE A 149 -7.77 -0.51 -11.72
N ALA A 150 -8.88 -0.77 -12.41
CA ALA A 150 -10.03 -1.47 -11.87
C ALA A 150 -10.50 -2.58 -12.81
N ALA A 151 -10.71 -3.78 -12.27
CA ALA A 151 -11.38 -4.87 -12.97
C ALA A 151 -12.90 -4.66 -12.93
N TYR A 152 -13.55 -4.92 -14.05
CA TYR A 152 -15.00 -4.90 -14.19
C TYR A 152 -15.46 -6.20 -14.85
N SER A 153 -16.13 -7.07 -14.09
CA SER A 153 -16.75 -8.27 -14.65
C SER A 153 -18.26 -8.08 -14.70
N PRO A 154 -18.81 -7.70 -15.86
CA PRO A 154 -20.25 -7.73 -16.08
C PRO A 154 -20.77 -9.17 -15.99
N GLU A 155 -22.09 -9.33 -15.88
CA GLU A 155 -22.71 -10.64 -15.88
C GLU A 155 -22.58 -11.33 -17.24
N HIS A 156 -22.55 -12.67 -17.21
CA HIS A 156 -22.56 -13.49 -18.41
C HIS A 156 -23.73 -13.10 -19.35
N PRO A 157 -23.50 -13.10 -20.68
CA PRO A 157 -22.33 -13.62 -21.39
C PRO A 157 -21.20 -12.59 -21.59
N ASN A 158 -21.24 -11.43 -20.95
CA ASN A 158 -20.29 -10.36 -21.22
C ASN A 158 -18.90 -10.68 -20.63
N PRO A 159 -17.80 -10.43 -21.38
CA PRO A 159 -16.45 -10.70 -20.91
C PRO A 159 -15.99 -9.66 -19.88
N GLU A 160 -15.00 -10.04 -19.09
CA GLU A 160 -14.31 -9.12 -18.18
C GLU A 160 -13.59 -8.00 -18.94
N ARG A 161 -13.56 -6.84 -18.29
CA ARG A 161 -13.02 -5.59 -18.79
C ARG A 161 -12.12 -4.96 -17.74
N TRP A 162 -11.15 -4.19 -18.22
CA TRP A 162 -10.21 -3.47 -17.40
C TRP A 162 -10.34 -1.98 -17.66
N PHE A 163 -10.40 -1.18 -16.60
CA PHE A 163 -10.37 0.26 -16.68
C PHE A 163 -9.05 0.80 -16.15
N PHE A 164 -8.38 1.61 -16.96
CA PHE A 164 -7.11 2.26 -16.68
C PHE A 164 -7.35 3.76 -16.55
N LEU A 165 -7.27 4.26 -15.33
CA LEU A 165 -7.25 5.70 -15.07
C LEU A 165 -5.83 6.21 -15.31
N LYS A 166 -5.66 7.10 -16.28
CA LYS A 166 -4.39 7.79 -16.52
C LYS A 166 -4.24 9.04 -15.65
N LYS A 167 -3.00 9.45 -15.43
CA LYS A 167 -2.60 10.65 -14.66
C LYS A 167 -3.24 11.95 -15.19
N ASP A 168 -3.63 12.01 -16.46
CA ASP A 168 -4.34 13.14 -17.07
C ASP A 168 -5.85 13.18 -16.75
N GLY A 169 -6.37 12.18 -16.04
CA GLY A 169 -7.78 12.03 -15.71
C GLY A 169 -8.62 11.42 -16.83
N THR A 170 -8.01 10.81 -17.85
CA THR A 170 -8.73 10.00 -18.85
C THR A 170 -8.85 8.55 -18.40
N VAL A 171 -9.94 7.90 -18.80
CA VAL A 171 -10.13 6.46 -18.59
C VAL A 171 -10.01 5.74 -19.92
N TRP A 172 -9.23 4.67 -19.93
CA TRP A 172 -9.08 3.75 -21.04
C TRP A 172 -9.63 2.39 -20.65
N GLU A 173 -10.22 1.70 -21.61
CA GLU A 173 -10.79 0.37 -21.46
C GLU A 173 -9.91 -0.65 -22.21
N GLY A 174 -9.65 -1.78 -21.57
CA GLY A 174 -9.03 -2.96 -22.19
C GLY A 174 -9.91 -4.19 -22.01
N THR A 175 -9.84 -5.11 -22.98
CA THR A 175 -10.49 -6.42 -22.85
C THR A 175 -9.67 -7.36 -21.96
N SER A 176 -10.23 -8.50 -21.57
CA SER A 176 -9.51 -9.55 -20.84
C SER A 176 -8.21 -10.03 -21.53
N LYS A 177 -8.09 -9.87 -22.86
CA LYS A 177 -6.88 -10.22 -23.60
C LYS A 177 -5.75 -9.20 -23.45
N LEU A 178 -6.06 -7.97 -23.02
CA LEU A 178 -5.08 -6.89 -22.81
C LEU A 178 -4.21 -6.57 -24.04
N THR A 179 -4.73 -6.77 -25.25
CA THR A 179 -4.01 -6.51 -26.51
C THR A 179 -4.36 -5.16 -27.16
N SER A 180 -5.43 -4.51 -26.72
CA SER A 180 -5.90 -3.23 -27.26
C SER A 180 -6.54 -2.41 -26.16
N PHE A 181 -6.37 -1.09 -26.24
CA PHE A 181 -6.89 -0.13 -25.26
C PHE A 181 -7.59 1.02 -25.97
N GLU A 182 -8.79 1.35 -25.52
CA GLU A 182 -9.62 2.39 -26.12
C GLU A 182 -10.00 3.46 -25.09
N LYS A 183 -9.93 4.73 -25.47
CA LYS A 183 -10.32 5.83 -24.58
C LYS A 183 -11.83 5.89 -24.44
N VAL A 184 -12.33 5.96 -23.19
CA VAL A 184 -13.74 6.16 -22.90
C VAL A 184 -14.06 7.67 -22.98
N ALA A 185 -14.42 8.14 -24.17
CA ALA A 185 -14.60 9.57 -24.45
C ALA A 185 -15.70 10.25 -23.61
N SER A 186 -16.71 9.51 -23.17
CA SER A 186 -17.83 10.02 -22.36
C SER A 186 -17.45 10.37 -20.91
N LEU A 187 -16.25 10.01 -20.45
CA LEU A 187 -15.79 10.25 -19.08
C LEU A 187 -14.54 11.15 -19.03
N PRO A 188 -14.68 12.46 -19.25
CA PRO A 188 -13.58 13.39 -19.03
C PRO A 188 -13.38 13.68 -17.53
N GLN A 189 -12.14 14.01 -17.15
CA GLN A 189 -11.79 14.51 -15.81
C GLN A 189 -12.15 13.54 -14.69
N VAL A 190 -11.74 12.29 -14.83
CA VAL A 190 -11.89 11.25 -13.80
C VAL A 190 -10.85 11.44 -12.69
N LYS A 191 -11.29 11.20 -11.46
CA LYS A 191 -10.47 11.25 -10.24
C LYS A 191 -10.16 9.85 -9.70
N SER A 192 -11.09 8.91 -9.82
CA SER A 192 -10.88 7.53 -9.37
C SER A 192 -11.77 6.56 -10.13
N VAL A 193 -11.29 5.32 -10.26
CA VAL A 193 -12.05 4.18 -10.75
C VAL A 193 -12.15 3.10 -9.66
N ALA A 194 -13.21 2.31 -9.71
CA ALA A 194 -13.42 1.08 -8.96
C ALA A 194 -14.23 0.10 -9.85
N SER A 195 -14.53 -1.11 -9.37
CA SER A 195 -15.23 -2.11 -10.18
C SER A 195 -16.59 -1.57 -10.66
N GLY A 196 -16.69 -1.27 -11.95
CA GLY A 196 -17.89 -0.70 -12.58
C GLY A 196 -18.28 0.72 -12.13
N LEU A 197 -17.43 1.42 -11.36
CA LEU A 197 -17.70 2.77 -10.86
C LEU A 197 -16.60 3.77 -11.23
N VAL A 198 -17.01 5.01 -11.44
CA VAL A 198 -16.13 6.14 -11.76
C VAL A 198 -16.52 7.32 -10.90
N LEU A 199 -15.52 7.96 -10.30
CA LEU A 199 -15.65 9.24 -9.62
C LEU A 199 -14.99 10.31 -10.47
N LYS A 200 -15.77 11.30 -10.90
CA LYS A 200 -15.24 12.48 -11.58
C LYS A 200 -14.71 13.52 -10.60
N LYS A 201 -13.85 14.42 -11.09
CA LYS A 201 -13.28 15.53 -10.30
C LYS A 201 -14.35 16.51 -9.80
N ASP A 202 -15.49 16.61 -10.47
CA ASP A 202 -16.65 17.41 -10.04
C ASP A 202 -17.45 16.78 -8.89
N GLY A 203 -17.07 15.57 -8.43
CA GLY A 203 -17.72 14.86 -7.33
C GLY A 203 -18.95 14.05 -7.75
N THR A 204 -19.24 13.92 -9.04
CA THR A 204 -20.29 13.03 -9.55
C THR A 204 -19.78 11.60 -9.66
N VAL A 205 -20.66 10.63 -9.40
CA VAL A 205 -20.38 9.20 -9.53
C VAL A 205 -21.12 8.64 -10.74
N TRP A 206 -20.42 7.83 -11.52
CA TRP A 206 -20.91 7.19 -12.73
C TRP A 206 -20.70 5.68 -12.63
N SER A 207 -21.53 4.91 -13.31
CA SER A 207 -21.45 3.45 -13.30
C SER A 207 -21.76 2.83 -14.66
N TRP A 208 -21.14 1.70 -14.95
CA TRP A 208 -21.58 0.82 -16.03
C TRP A 208 -22.67 -0.14 -15.55
N PRO A 209 -23.64 -0.49 -16.41
CA PRO A 209 -24.65 -1.49 -16.08
C PRO A 209 -24.02 -2.90 -16.09
N LEU A 210 -24.33 -3.72 -15.08
CA LEU A 210 -23.82 -5.09 -14.98
C LEU A 210 -24.30 -6.02 -16.10
N GLN A 211 -25.48 -5.76 -16.66
CA GLN A 211 -26.09 -6.57 -17.72
C GLN A 211 -26.40 -5.70 -18.94
N PHE A 212 -25.97 -6.16 -20.11
CA PHE A 212 -26.24 -5.53 -21.40
C PHE A 212 -26.13 -6.57 -22.54
N PRO A 213 -26.70 -6.31 -23.73
CA PRO A 213 -26.62 -7.24 -24.87
C PRO A 213 -25.18 -7.57 -25.26
N ALA A 214 -24.93 -8.84 -25.59
CA ALA A 214 -23.61 -9.30 -26.04
C ALA A 214 -23.12 -8.50 -27.25
N GLY A 215 -21.84 -8.13 -27.26
CA GLY A 215 -21.23 -7.33 -28.33
C GLY A 215 -21.58 -5.83 -28.28
N SER A 216 -22.32 -5.38 -27.27
CA SER A 216 -22.50 -3.94 -27.01
C SER A 216 -21.56 -3.46 -25.89
N THR A 217 -21.17 -2.19 -25.95
CA THR A 217 -20.52 -1.48 -24.84
C THR A 217 -21.42 -0.33 -24.43
N PRO A 218 -22.17 -0.45 -23.32
CA PRO A 218 -23.01 0.64 -22.87
C PRO A 218 -22.15 1.81 -22.40
N ALA A 219 -22.61 3.02 -22.67
CA ALA A 219 -22.06 4.20 -22.03
C ALA A 219 -22.35 4.15 -20.52
N PRO A 220 -21.42 4.62 -19.67
CA PRO A 220 -21.70 4.78 -18.25
C PRO A 220 -22.76 5.87 -18.05
N SER A 221 -23.56 5.73 -16.99
CA SER A 221 -24.56 6.72 -16.57
C SER A 221 -24.25 7.24 -15.18
N GLN A 222 -24.65 8.48 -14.90
CA GLN A 222 -24.54 9.06 -13.56
C GLN A 222 -25.42 8.28 -12.57
N VAL A 223 -24.94 8.13 -11.34
CA VAL A 223 -25.72 7.58 -10.22
C VAL A 223 -26.46 8.72 -9.54
N ASP A 224 -27.79 8.71 -9.65
CA ASP A 224 -28.65 9.76 -9.10
C ASP A 224 -28.59 9.82 -7.56
N GLY A 225 -28.82 11.02 -7.01
CA GLY A 225 -28.83 11.26 -5.57
C GLY A 225 -27.45 11.35 -4.90
N LEU A 226 -26.36 11.07 -5.63
CA LEU A 226 -24.99 11.23 -5.14
C LEU A 226 -24.37 12.53 -5.68
N ALA A 227 -24.01 13.42 -4.77
CA ALA A 227 -23.35 14.68 -5.08
C ALA A 227 -22.16 14.93 -4.15
N ALA A 228 -21.17 15.68 -4.63
CA ALA A 228 -19.97 16.04 -3.88
C ALA A 228 -19.22 14.83 -3.26
N ILE A 229 -19.19 13.71 -3.99
CA ILE A 229 -18.47 12.51 -3.57
C ILE A 229 -16.95 12.76 -3.63
N ARG A 230 -16.22 12.35 -2.59
CA ARG A 230 -14.76 12.47 -2.53
C ARG A 230 -14.02 11.15 -2.71
N SER A 231 -14.66 10.02 -2.41
CA SER A 231 -14.11 8.67 -2.55
C SER A 231 -15.19 7.64 -2.84
N ILE A 232 -14.83 6.61 -3.61
CA ILE A 232 -15.67 5.48 -3.98
C ILE A 232 -14.96 4.16 -3.69
N TYR A 233 -15.73 3.10 -3.44
CA TYR A 233 -15.26 1.73 -3.30
C TYR A 233 -16.33 0.77 -3.84
N SER A 234 -15.90 -0.36 -4.42
CA SER A 234 -16.79 -1.44 -4.84
C SER A 234 -16.09 -2.78 -4.67
N ASN A 235 -16.82 -3.78 -4.18
CA ASN A 235 -16.37 -5.17 -4.08
C ASN A 235 -17.22 -6.12 -4.96
N ARG A 236 -17.85 -5.60 -6.03
CA ARG A 236 -18.75 -6.32 -6.95
C ARG A 236 -20.12 -6.71 -6.36
N GLU A 237 -20.26 -6.78 -5.04
CA GLU A 237 -21.53 -7.06 -4.36
C GLU A 237 -22.20 -5.77 -3.87
N ALA A 238 -21.40 -4.85 -3.33
CA ALA A 238 -21.83 -3.57 -2.82
C ALA A 238 -20.95 -2.43 -3.33
N ASN A 239 -21.57 -1.27 -3.44
CA ASN A 239 -20.93 0.00 -3.74
C ASN A 239 -21.00 0.89 -2.52
N LEU A 240 -19.90 1.61 -2.27
CA LEU A 240 -19.78 2.59 -1.20
C LEU A 240 -19.27 3.91 -1.75
N ALA A 241 -19.76 5.02 -1.21
CA ALA A 241 -19.23 6.35 -1.47
C ALA A 241 -19.19 7.18 -0.19
N ILE A 242 -18.18 8.04 -0.08
CA ILE A 242 -18.10 9.03 1.00
C ILE A 242 -18.13 10.41 0.37
N ASP A 243 -19.02 11.26 0.86
CA ASP A 243 -19.14 12.64 0.41
C ASP A 243 -18.20 13.61 1.15
N SER A 244 -18.17 14.86 0.68
CA SER A 244 -17.37 15.93 1.27
C SER A 244 -17.76 16.26 2.71
N ALA A 245 -19.01 15.97 3.11
CA ALA A 245 -19.51 16.10 4.48
C ALA A 245 -19.22 14.86 5.35
N SER A 246 -18.42 13.91 4.84
CA SER A 246 -18.07 12.64 5.50
C SER A 246 -19.27 11.71 5.76
N ARG A 247 -20.37 11.85 5.01
CA ARG A 247 -21.48 10.89 5.06
C ARG A 247 -21.16 9.68 4.19
N LEU A 248 -21.52 8.49 4.67
CA LEU A 248 -21.36 7.22 3.98
C LEU A 248 -22.65 6.88 3.23
N TRP A 249 -22.50 6.53 1.96
CA TRP A 249 -23.55 6.05 1.08
C TRP A 249 -23.26 4.60 0.70
N PHE A 250 -24.29 3.75 0.65
CA PHE A 250 -24.17 2.37 0.24
C PHE A 250 -25.33 1.97 -0.68
N TRP A 251 -25.04 1.17 -1.70
CA TRP A 251 -26.06 0.58 -2.55
C TRP A 251 -25.55 -0.73 -3.16
N ARG A 252 -26.47 -1.62 -3.54
CA ARG A 252 -26.11 -2.90 -4.18
C ARG A 252 -25.74 -2.68 -5.64
N VAL A 253 -24.77 -3.44 -6.15
CA VAL A 253 -24.50 -3.48 -7.59
C VAL A 253 -25.70 -4.16 -8.28
N ARG A 254 -26.42 -3.47 -9.16
CA ARG A 254 -27.69 -3.95 -9.73
C ARG A 254 -27.48 -4.61 -11.11
N GLY A 255 -27.92 -5.85 -11.26
CA GLY A 255 -28.40 -6.42 -12.53
C GLY A 255 -29.84 -5.96 -12.82
N ARG A 256 -30.37 -6.06 -14.06
CA ARG A 256 -31.70 -5.49 -14.40
C ARG A 256 -32.80 -5.97 -13.44
N GLY A 257 -33.71 -5.05 -13.03
CA GLY A 257 -35.04 -5.44 -12.53
C GLY A 257 -35.53 -4.91 -11.17
N CYS A 258 -35.11 -3.74 -10.67
CA CYS A 258 -35.84 -3.09 -9.56
C CYS A 258 -36.08 -1.61 -9.85
N PRO A 259 -37.36 -1.15 -9.84
CA PRO A 259 -37.66 0.27 -9.93
C PRO A 259 -37.18 1.01 -8.68
N THR A 260 -37.06 2.32 -8.87
CA THR A 260 -36.61 3.38 -7.95
C THR A 260 -37.20 3.28 -6.56
#